data_AF-A0A3B9I2F3-F1
#
_entry.id   AF-A0A3B9I2F3-F1
#
_cell.length_a   1.000
_cell.length_b   1.000
_cell.length_c   1.000
_cell.angle_alpha   90.00
_cell.angle_beta   90.00
_cell.angle_gamma   90.00
#
_symmetry.space_group_name_H-M   'P 1'
#
loop_
_entity.id
_entity.type
_entity.pdbx_description
1 polymer ?
#
loop_
_entity_poly.entity_id
_entity_poly.type
_entity_poly.pdbx_seq_one_letter_code
_entity_poly.pdbx_strand_id
1 'polypeptide(L)'
;MRSLEIDIETYSSINLQKSGVYRYVEADDFEILLFGYSVDGGEVMVVDLANDEKIPQIILDALTDEKVTKWAFNAQFERVCLSRYLGHPCGEYLNPSAWKCSMVWSAYMGLPLSLVGVGAVLGLEKQKLTEGKDLIRYFCVPCTPTKTNGGRTRNLPGDDEEKWQSFKDYNKRDVETEIEIQKRLSKFPVPDEIWHEYHLDQEINDRGIKVDLDFVKQAIEMDEMSRTKLMDQMQKVTELDNPNSVQQMKGWLSENGVETDTLGKKAVAELLKEAPEHLAEVLKLRQQLAKSSVKKYTAMENAICADSRTRGMFQFYGANRTGRFAGRLVQLQNLPQNHMMDLKEARGIVKSGDSEVLEMLYEDIPDTLSQLIRTAFVPKKGCKFIVADFSAIEARVLSWLAGEEWRTEVFASGGDIYCASASQMFNVPVEKHGVNGHLRQKGKIAELALGYGGSVGALKAMGALDMGLEEEELKPLVNAWRQANPYIVKFWWDVDRAAKK
;
A
#
# COMPACT_ATOMS: atom_id res chain seq x y z
N MET A 1 7.52 18.87 -31.95
CA MET A 1 7.22 18.61 -30.54
C MET A 1 8.15 17.52 -30.06
N ARG A 2 8.92 17.77 -29.00
CA ARG A 2 9.80 16.81 -28.34
C ARG A 2 9.21 16.37 -27.00
N SER A 3 8.67 17.30 -26.23
CA SER A 3 7.96 17.02 -24.98
C SER A 3 6.61 17.70 -24.89
N LEU A 4 5.76 17.12 -24.05
CA LEU A 4 4.44 17.63 -23.67
C LEU A 4 4.29 17.49 -22.15
N GLU A 5 4.21 18.59 -21.44
CA GLU A 5 3.88 18.63 -20.02
C GLU A 5 2.35 18.72 -19.87
N ILE A 6 1.77 17.90 -19.00
CA ILE A 6 0.31 17.68 -18.93
C ILE A 6 -0.15 17.70 -17.48
N ASP A 7 -1.26 18.38 -17.22
CA ASP A 7 -2.04 18.26 -16.00
C ASP A 7 -3.52 18.25 -16.36
N ILE A 8 -4.30 17.36 -15.76
CA ILE A 8 -5.74 17.24 -16.05
C ILE A 8 -6.57 17.31 -14.79
N GLU A 9 -7.74 17.94 -14.93
CA GLU A 9 -8.78 17.90 -13.91
C GLU A 9 -9.92 17.03 -14.39
N THR A 10 -10.45 16.17 -13.52
CA THR A 10 -11.40 15.12 -13.94
C THR A 10 -12.56 15.00 -12.96
N TYR A 11 -13.68 14.46 -13.42
CA TYR A 11 -14.82 14.09 -12.61
C TYR A 11 -15.12 12.60 -12.76
N SER A 12 -15.63 11.99 -11.68
CA SER A 12 -16.22 10.65 -11.70
C SER A 12 -17.13 10.48 -10.48
N SER A 13 -18.22 9.74 -10.62
CA SER A 13 -19.01 9.27 -9.47
C SER A 13 -18.24 8.28 -8.59
N ILE A 14 -17.24 7.59 -9.15
CA ILE A 14 -16.41 6.62 -8.41
C ILE A 14 -15.36 7.36 -7.58
N ASN A 15 -15.19 6.96 -6.32
CA ASN A 15 -14.22 7.58 -5.44
C ASN A 15 -12.77 7.16 -5.77
N LEU A 16 -11.96 8.09 -6.28
CA LEU A 16 -10.56 7.84 -6.66
C LEU A 16 -9.72 7.23 -5.53
N GLN A 17 -9.84 7.72 -4.29
CA GLN A 17 -9.02 7.27 -3.17
C GLN A 17 -9.32 5.81 -2.76
N LYS A 18 -10.58 5.39 -2.88
CA LYS A 18 -11.02 4.03 -2.52
C LYS A 18 -10.80 3.03 -3.66
N SER A 19 -10.96 3.46 -4.90
CA SER A 19 -11.02 2.57 -6.07
C SER A 19 -9.76 2.60 -6.94
N GLY A 20 -8.96 3.66 -6.86
CA GLY A 20 -7.82 3.88 -7.74
C GLY A 20 -8.22 4.36 -9.13
N VAL A 21 -7.24 4.87 -9.89
CA VAL A 21 -7.50 5.52 -11.18
C VAL A 21 -8.13 4.58 -12.21
N TYR A 22 -7.73 3.30 -12.24
CA TYR A 22 -8.23 2.35 -13.24
C TYR A 22 -9.73 2.07 -13.14
N ARG A 23 -10.27 2.03 -11.92
CA ARG A 23 -11.71 1.87 -11.69
C ARG A 23 -12.43 3.22 -11.73
N TYR A 24 -11.76 4.30 -11.27
CA TYR A 24 -12.26 5.67 -11.36
C TYR A 24 -12.68 6.07 -12.78
N VAL A 25 -11.86 5.73 -13.78
CA VAL A 25 -12.11 6.07 -15.20
C VAL A 25 -13.14 5.16 -15.88
N GLU A 26 -13.68 4.14 -15.18
CA GLU A 26 -14.74 3.26 -15.71
C GLU A 26 -16.14 3.70 -15.31
N ALA A 27 -16.29 4.79 -14.56
CA ALA A 27 -17.61 5.33 -14.30
C ALA A 27 -18.22 5.84 -15.62
N ASP A 28 -19.51 5.59 -15.81
CA ASP A 28 -20.22 6.05 -17.02
C ASP A 28 -20.24 7.57 -17.14
N ASP A 29 -20.07 8.28 -16.02
CA ASP A 29 -20.00 9.74 -15.91
C ASP A 29 -18.56 10.26 -15.76
N PHE A 30 -17.54 9.45 -16.05
CA PHE A 30 -16.16 9.90 -16.04
C PHE A 30 -15.91 10.93 -17.15
N GLU A 31 -15.37 12.09 -16.78
CA GLU A 31 -15.09 13.19 -17.70
C GLU A 31 -13.74 13.84 -17.37
N ILE A 32 -12.99 14.24 -18.41
CA ILE A 32 -11.90 15.20 -18.26
C ILE A 32 -12.51 16.60 -18.40
N LEU A 33 -12.38 17.41 -17.36
CA LEU A 33 -12.96 18.73 -17.25
C LEU A 33 -12.04 19.82 -17.81
N LEU A 34 -10.76 19.78 -17.43
CA LEU A 34 -9.72 20.70 -17.87
C LEU A 34 -8.51 19.92 -18.34
N PHE A 35 -7.88 20.41 -19.40
CA PHE A 35 -6.63 19.87 -19.94
C PHE A 35 -5.59 20.99 -20.04
N GLY A 36 -4.70 21.04 -19.05
CA GLY A 36 -3.56 21.94 -19.01
C GLY A 36 -2.36 21.30 -19.71
N TYR A 37 -1.69 22.05 -20.58
CA TYR A 37 -0.49 21.54 -21.23
C TYR A 37 0.54 22.61 -21.59
N SER A 38 1.79 22.19 -21.74
CA SER A 38 2.86 22.97 -22.36
C SER A 38 3.60 22.13 -23.39
N VAL A 39 3.97 22.76 -24.50
CA VAL A 39 4.75 22.13 -25.57
C VAL A 39 6.20 22.58 -25.45
N ASP A 40 7.12 21.63 -25.34
CA ASP A 40 8.56 21.88 -25.27
C ASP A 40 8.95 22.91 -24.17
N GLY A 41 8.21 22.93 -23.04
CA GLY A 41 8.41 23.89 -21.94
C GLY A 41 8.03 25.34 -22.26
N GLY A 42 7.23 25.57 -23.31
CA GLY A 42 6.71 26.86 -23.72
C GLY A 42 5.57 27.39 -22.86
N GLU A 43 4.73 28.25 -23.46
CA GLU A 43 3.54 28.80 -22.78
C GLU A 43 2.57 27.70 -22.38
N VAL A 44 2.04 27.79 -21.15
CA VAL A 44 1.02 26.87 -20.65
C VAL A 44 -0.35 27.30 -21.14
N MET A 45 -1.03 26.37 -21.81
CA MET A 45 -2.40 26.50 -22.30
C MET A 45 -3.33 25.63 -21.44
N VAL A 46 -4.58 26.06 -21.29
CA VAL A 46 -5.65 25.27 -20.64
C VAL A 46 -6.81 25.16 -21.62
N VAL A 47 -7.29 23.94 -21.82
CA VAL A 47 -8.48 23.64 -22.63
C VAL A 47 -9.64 23.31 -21.69
N ASP A 48 -10.71 24.07 -21.81
CA ASP A 48 -11.94 23.94 -21.04
C ASP A 48 -12.89 22.91 -21.69
N LEU A 49 -12.57 21.63 -21.51
CA LEU A 49 -13.35 20.51 -22.07
C LEU A 49 -14.78 20.47 -21.53
N ALA A 50 -15.00 20.92 -20.30
CA ALA A 50 -16.34 20.98 -19.69
C ALA A 50 -17.26 22.01 -20.36
N ASN A 51 -16.70 22.98 -21.10
CA ASN A 51 -17.44 23.96 -21.91
C ASN A 51 -17.19 23.77 -23.42
N ASP A 52 -17.05 22.52 -23.87
CA ASP A 52 -16.96 22.11 -25.28
C ASP A 52 -15.72 22.62 -26.05
N GLU A 53 -14.70 23.14 -25.38
CA GLU A 53 -13.41 23.37 -26.02
C GLU A 53 -12.78 22.03 -26.45
N LYS A 54 -11.91 22.07 -27.46
CA LYS A 54 -11.30 20.86 -28.02
C LYS A 54 -9.79 20.89 -27.90
N ILE A 55 -9.22 19.77 -27.45
CA ILE A 55 -7.77 19.58 -27.50
C ILE A 55 -7.34 19.66 -28.98
N PRO A 56 -6.35 20.49 -29.32
CA PRO A 56 -5.88 20.59 -30.71
C PRO A 56 -5.40 19.24 -31.24
N GLN A 57 -5.68 18.94 -32.51
CA GLN A 57 -5.35 17.63 -33.11
C GLN A 57 -3.86 17.28 -32.98
N ILE A 58 -2.97 18.25 -33.15
CA ILE A 58 -1.53 18.06 -33.00
C ILE A 58 -1.13 17.59 -31.59
N ILE A 59 -1.88 17.97 -30.56
CA ILE A 59 -1.67 17.53 -29.18
C ILE A 59 -2.21 16.10 -29.00
N LEU A 60 -3.38 15.79 -29.56
CA LEU A 60 -3.93 14.42 -29.55
C LEU A 60 -2.98 13.43 -30.24
N ASP A 61 -2.45 13.80 -31.40
CA ASP A 61 -1.47 12.98 -32.14
C ASP A 61 -0.23 12.71 -31.27
N ALA A 62 0.26 13.74 -30.56
CA ALA A 62 1.42 13.63 -29.68
C ALA A 62 1.20 12.74 -28.44
N LEU A 63 -0.02 12.66 -27.91
CA LEU A 63 -0.34 11.74 -26.80
C LEU A 63 -0.09 10.29 -27.19
N THR A 64 -0.32 9.93 -28.45
CA THR A 64 -0.12 8.57 -28.99
C THR A 64 1.26 8.34 -29.62
N ASP A 65 1.99 9.40 -29.99
CA ASP A 65 3.33 9.29 -30.56
C ASP A 65 4.37 8.93 -29.49
N GLU A 66 4.94 7.72 -29.58
CA GLU A 66 5.97 7.24 -28.65
C GLU A 66 7.30 8.02 -28.75
N LYS A 67 7.50 8.83 -29.80
CA LYS A 67 8.67 9.71 -29.95
C LYS A 67 8.55 11.01 -29.17
N VAL A 68 7.34 11.39 -28.77
CA VAL A 68 7.09 12.56 -27.93
C VAL A 68 7.07 12.12 -26.47
N THR A 69 7.93 12.73 -25.65
CA THR A 69 7.96 12.45 -24.20
C THR A 69 6.84 13.21 -23.50
N LYS A 70 5.94 12.48 -22.84
CA LYS A 70 4.89 13.05 -22.00
C LYS A 70 5.38 13.15 -20.57
N TRP A 71 5.15 14.29 -19.93
CA TRP A 71 5.44 14.54 -18.53
C TRP A 71 4.17 14.88 -17.77
N ALA A 72 4.06 14.33 -16.57
CA ALA A 72 3.03 14.72 -15.62
C ALA A 72 3.47 14.43 -14.18
N PHE A 73 2.99 15.24 -13.24
CA PHE A 73 3.18 15.01 -11.82
C PHE A 73 2.18 13.95 -11.33
N ASN A 74 2.64 12.69 -11.27
CA ASN A 74 1.84 11.47 -11.10
C ASN A 74 1.30 10.86 -12.42
N ALA A 75 2.13 10.85 -13.46
CA ALA A 75 1.84 10.38 -14.82
C ALA A 75 0.98 9.11 -15.01
N GLN A 76 0.90 8.20 -14.04
CA GLN A 76 -0.07 7.10 -14.09
C GLN A 76 -1.51 7.61 -14.19
N PHE A 77 -1.84 8.66 -13.44
CA PHE A 77 -3.17 9.22 -13.40
C PHE A 77 -3.57 9.80 -14.75
N GLU A 78 -2.76 10.71 -15.28
CA GLU A 78 -2.99 11.39 -16.55
C GLU A 78 -3.05 10.37 -17.69
N ARG A 79 -2.09 9.44 -17.73
CA ARG A 79 -2.03 8.40 -18.77
C ARG A 79 -3.29 7.53 -18.79
N VAL A 80 -3.78 7.08 -17.63
CA VAL A 80 -4.96 6.21 -17.55
C VAL A 80 -6.24 6.96 -17.90
N CYS A 81 -6.40 8.20 -17.40
CA CYS A 81 -7.53 9.07 -17.75
C CYS A 81 -7.57 9.39 -19.25
N LEU A 82 -6.43 9.79 -19.82
CA LEU A 82 -6.33 10.11 -21.26
C LEU A 82 -6.53 8.89 -22.15
N SER A 83 -6.13 7.70 -21.69
CA SER A 83 -6.46 6.45 -22.40
C SER A 83 -7.97 6.30 -22.56
N ARG A 84 -8.76 6.59 -21.52
CA ARG A 84 -10.22 6.54 -21.64
C ARG A 84 -10.80 7.62 -22.51
N TYR A 85 -10.30 8.84 -22.38
CA TYR A 85 -10.70 9.96 -23.23
C TYR A 85 -10.48 9.66 -24.72
N LEU A 86 -9.36 9.01 -25.06
CA LEU A 86 -9.04 8.59 -26.43
C LEU A 86 -9.80 7.33 -26.89
N GLY A 87 -10.68 6.77 -26.04
CA GLY A 87 -11.53 5.63 -26.39
C GLY A 87 -10.90 4.26 -26.20
N HIS A 88 -9.79 4.13 -25.46
CA HIS A 88 -9.21 2.81 -25.16
C HIS A 88 -10.13 1.97 -24.26
N PRO A 89 -10.35 0.68 -24.59
CA PRO A 89 -11.19 -0.21 -23.79
C PRO A 89 -10.49 -0.67 -22.51
N CYS A 90 -11.24 -1.33 -21.61
CA CYS A 90 -10.69 -1.77 -20.33
C CYS A 90 -9.53 -2.75 -20.55
N GLY A 91 -8.41 -2.51 -19.86
CA GLY A 91 -7.20 -3.31 -19.99
C GLY A 91 -6.25 -2.85 -21.09
N GLU A 92 -6.60 -1.81 -21.84
CA GLU A 92 -5.72 -1.16 -22.82
C GLU A 92 -5.50 0.30 -22.40
N TYR A 93 -4.23 0.72 -22.38
CA TYR A 93 -3.82 2.05 -21.94
C TYR A 93 -2.69 2.56 -22.84
N LEU A 94 -2.50 3.87 -22.86
CA LEU A 94 -1.37 4.52 -23.52
C LEU A 94 -0.05 3.91 -23.03
N ASN A 95 0.86 3.64 -23.96
CA ASN A 95 2.13 2.97 -23.68
C ASN A 95 2.97 3.80 -22.67
N PRO A 96 3.40 3.24 -21.53
CA PRO A 96 4.18 3.98 -20.54
C PRO A 96 5.59 4.37 -21.00
N SER A 97 6.15 3.73 -22.04
CA SER A 97 7.54 3.96 -22.50
C SER A 97 7.87 5.42 -22.82
N ALA A 98 6.87 6.15 -23.33
CA ALA A 98 6.99 7.55 -23.71
C ALA A 98 6.56 8.52 -22.59
N TRP A 99 6.28 8.01 -21.39
CA TRP A 99 5.84 8.81 -20.24
C TRP A 99 6.93 8.88 -19.18
N LYS A 100 7.12 10.07 -18.61
CA LYS A 100 7.96 10.32 -17.46
C LYS A 100 7.18 11.02 -16.36
N CYS A 101 7.54 10.75 -15.12
CA CYS A 101 6.79 11.18 -13.96
C CYS A 101 7.63 12.09 -13.07
N SER A 102 7.26 13.37 -12.98
CA SER A 102 7.98 14.34 -12.16
C SER A 102 7.95 13.99 -10.67
N MET A 103 6.89 13.31 -10.20
CA MET A 103 6.82 12.76 -8.85
C MET A 103 7.87 11.66 -8.62
N VAL A 104 8.12 10.79 -9.61
CA VAL A 104 9.14 9.74 -9.51
C VAL A 104 10.55 10.33 -9.52
N TRP A 105 10.80 11.34 -10.36
CA TRP A 105 12.05 12.09 -10.33
C TRP A 105 12.29 12.72 -8.96
N SER A 106 11.25 13.31 -8.38
CA SER A 106 11.31 13.90 -7.05
C SER A 106 11.60 12.83 -5.98
N ALA A 107 10.91 11.69 -6.05
CA ALA A 107 11.10 10.57 -5.13
C ALA A 107 12.53 9.99 -5.20
N TYR A 108 13.09 9.87 -6.41
CA TYR A 108 14.46 9.43 -6.64
C TYR A 108 15.48 10.34 -5.95
N MET A 109 15.21 11.65 -5.93
CA MET A 109 16.01 12.65 -5.23
C MET A 109 15.73 12.71 -3.71
N GLY A 110 14.90 11.81 -3.17
CA GLY A 110 14.51 11.82 -1.76
C GLY A 110 13.56 12.95 -1.37
N LEU A 111 12.96 13.64 -2.35
CA LEU A 111 12.00 14.73 -2.13
C LEU A 111 10.60 14.19 -1.78
N PRO A 112 9.71 15.05 -1.25
CA PRO A 112 8.32 14.67 -0.99
C PRO A 112 7.58 14.16 -2.23
N LEU A 113 6.52 13.37 -2.02
CA LEU A 113 5.71 12.82 -3.12
C LEU A 113 4.57 13.74 -3.57
N SER A 114 4.39 14.91 -2.93
CA SER A 114 3.35 15.87 -3.29
C SER A 114 3.95 17.06 -4.03
N LEU A 115 3.23 17.58 -5.03
CA LEU A 115 3.67 18.74 -5.82
C LEU A 115 4.00 19.94 -4.92
N VAL A 116 3.12 20.22 -3.93
CA VAL A 116 3.35 21.25 -2.90
C VAL A 116 4.62 20.98 -2.11
N GLY A 117 4.83 19.74 -1.66
CA GLY A 117 5.97 19.38 -0.83
C GLY A 117 7.29 19.52 -1.58
N VAL A 118 7.33 19.12 -2.84
CA VAL A 118 8.50 19.31 -3.71
C VAL A 118 8.75 20.80 -3.94
N GLY A 119 7.71 21.56 -4.31
CA GLY A 119 7.82 23.00 -4.54
C GLY A 119 8.33 23.77 -3.33
N ALA A 120 7.89 23.40 -2.13
CA ALA A 120 8.36 23.99 -0.87
C ALA A 120 9.84 23.69 -0.61
N VAL A 121 10.29 22.44 -0.80
CA VAL A 121 11.72 22.08 -0.60
C VAL A 121 12.62 22.74 -1.64
N LEU A 122 12.16 22.87 -2.88
CA LEU A 122 12.93 23.51 -3.95
C LEU A 122 12.85 25.05 -3.91
N GLY A 123 12.05 25.64 -3.02
CA GLY A 123 11.87 27.09 -2.91
C GLY A 123 11.34 27.71 -4.20
N LEU A 124 10.29 27.12 -4.77
CA LEU A 124 9.68 27.63 -6.00
C LEU A 124 8.84 28.88 -5.72
N GLU A 125 8.97 29.89 -6.57
CA GLU A 125 8.18 31.13 -6.50
C GLU A 125 6.72 30.88 -6.89
N LYS A 126 6.51 30.05 -7.91
CA LYS A 126 5.19 29.57 -8.32
C LYS A 126 4.91 28.26 -7.59
N GLN A 127 4.12 28.35 -6.53
CA GLN A 127 3.62 27.17 -5.82
C GLN A 127 2.18 26.89 -6.22
N LYS A 128 1.80 25.61 -6.09
CA LYS A 128 0.40 25.16 -6.15
C LYS A 128 -0.46 25.96 -5.19
N LEU A 129 -1.62 26.44 -5.67
CA LEU A 129 -2.54 27.25 -4.88
C LEU A 129 -3.16 26.41 -3.75
N THR A 130 -3.24 26.99 -2.55
CA THR A 130 -3.79 26.33 -1.35
C THR A 130 -5.28 26.01 -1.50
N GLU A 131 -5.99 26.84 -2.25
CA GLU A 131 -7.42 26.78 -2.56
C GLU A 131 -7.77 25.59 -3.49
N GLY A 132 -6.77 24.99 -4.15
CA GLY A 132 -6.97 23.90 -5.11
C GLY A 132 -7.69 22.68 -4.53
N LYS A 133 -7.49 22.38 -3.24
CA LYS A 133 -8.21 21.27 -2.59
C LYS A 133 -9.72 21.48 -2.54
N ASP A 134 -10.14 22.71 -2.31
CA ASP A 134 -11.55 23.06 -2.22
C ASP A 134 -12.18 23.07 -3.62
N LEU A 135 -11.44 23.55 -4.63
CA LEU A 135 -11.87 23.52 -6.04
C LEU A 135 -12.01 22.08 -6.56
N ILE A 136 -11.03 21.20 -6.31
CA ILE A 136 -11.11 19.76 -6.64
C ILE A 136 -12.32 19.14 -5.94
N ARG A 137 -12.50 19.39 -4.64
CA ARG A 137 -13.65 18.85 -3.91
C ARG A 137 -14.98 19.34 -4.49
N TYR A 138 -15.02 20.56 -5.02
CA TYR A 138 -16.22 21.17 -5.57
C TYR A 138 -16.56 20.61 -6.97
N PHE A 139 -15.60 20.56 -7.90
CA PHE A 139 -15.86 20.19 -9.31
C PHE A 139 -15.58 18.72 -9.64
N CYS A 140 -14.63 18.08 -8.97
CA CYS A 140 -14.15 16.72 -9.31
C CYS A 140 -14.83 15.60 -8.51
N VAL A 141 -15.60 15.94 -7.48
CA VAL A 141 -16.22 14.98 -6.55
C VAL A 141 -17.73 15.20 -6.49
N PRO A 142 -18.56 14.14 -6.43
CA PRO A 142 -19.99 14.27 -6.18
C PRO A 142 -20.28 15.09 -4.92
N CYS A 143 -21.31 15.95 -4.99
CA CYS A 143 -21.74 16.75 -3.85
C CYS A 143 -23.01 16.16 -3.22
N THR A 144 -23.16 16.33 -1.91
CA THR A 144 -24.36 15.87 -1.20
C THR A 144 -25.55 16.75 -1.59
N PRO A 145 -26.70 16.18 -1.96
CA PRO A 145 -27.93 16.94 -2.18
C PRO A 145 -28.36 17.69 -0.91
N THR A 146 -28.54 19.00 -1.02
CA THR A 146 -29.03 19.86 0.05
C THR A 146 -30.10 20.81 -0.47
N LYS A 147 -30.87 21.43 0.42
CA LYS A 147 -31.81 22.48 0.00
C LYS A 147 -31.09 23.68 -0.63
N THR A 148 -29.91 24.01 -0.13
CA THR A 148 -29.13 25.19 -0.55
C THR A 148 -28.54 25.04 -1.94
N ASN A 149 -28.16 23.84 -2.37
CA ASN A 149 -27.64 23.57 -3.71
C ASN A 149 -28.73 23.05 -4.68
N GLY A 150 -30.01 23.22 -4.35
CA GLY A 150 -31.12 22.78 -5.20
C GLY A 150 -31.24 21.27 -5.36
N GLY A 151 -30.65 20.48 -4.45
CA GLY A 151 -30.68 19.02 -4.51
C GLY A 151 -29.70 18.41 -5.52
N ARG A 152 -28.78 19.19 -6.09
CA ARG A 152 -27.80 18.68 -7.06
C ARG A 152 -26.83 17.69 -6.42
N THR A 153 -26.39 16.72 -7.21
CA THR A 153 -25.43 15.66 -6.84
C THR A 153 -24.04 15.90 -7.43
N ARG A 154 -23.90 16.92 -8.27
CA ARG A 154 -22.67 17.35 -8.95
C ARG A 154 -22.70 18.87 -9.11
N ASN A 155 -21.54 19.52 -9.02
CA ASN A 155 -21.40 20.93 -9.40
C ASN A 155 -20.81 21.00 -10.82
N LEU A 156 -21.41 21.80 -11.69
CA LEU A 156 -20.99 22.09 -13.06
C LEU A 156 -20.28 23.45 -13.13
N PRO A 157 -19.53 23.74 -14.21
CA PRO A 157 -18.89 25.06 -14.39
C PRO A 157 -19.83 26.25 -14.18
N GLY A 158 -21.06 26.17 -14.72
CA GLY A 158 -22.07 27.23 -14.60
C GLY A 158 -22.70 27.38 -13.21
N ASP A 159 -22.44 26.48 -12.27
CA ASP A 159 -22.93 26.60 -10.89
C ASP A 159 -22.16 27.64 -10.07
N ASP A 160 -20.92 27.96 -10.47
CA ASP A 160 -20.04 28.94 -9.83
C ASP A 160 -18.90 29.34 -10.81
N GLU A 161 -19.17 30.32 -11.67
CA GLU A 161 -18.24 30.75 -12.73
C GLU A 161 -16.92 31.32 -12.18
N GLU A 162 -16.95 32.00 -11.02
CA GLU A 162 -15.76 32.57 -10.38
C GLU A 162 -14.83 31.46 -9.88
N LYS A 163 -15.39 30.43 -9.22
CA LYS A 163 -14.61 29.24 -8.86
C LYS A 163 -14.13 28.48 -10.08
N TRP A 164 -14.93 28.42 -11.15
CA TRP A 164 -14.52 27.75 -12.38
C TRP A 164 -13.30 28.45 -13.02
N GLN A 165 -13.31 29.78 -13.09
CA GLN A 165 -12.16 30.53 -13.57
C GLN A 165 -10.93 30.32 -12.68
N SER A 166 -11.11 30.33 -11.36
CA SER A 166 -10.04 30.02 -10.40
C SER A 166 -9.49 28.59 -10.58
N PHE A 167 -10.33 27.65 -10.99
CA PHE A 167 -9.94 26.27 -11.24
C PHE A 167 -9.12 26.11 -12.52
N LYS A 168 -9.43 26.89 -13.58
CA LYS A 168 -8.58 27.00 -14.77
C LYS A 168 -7.20 27.58 -14.45
N ASP A 169 -7.15 28.63 -13.64
CA ASP A 169 -5.89 29.24 -13.22
C ASP A 169 -5.06 28.28 -12.35
N TYR A 170 -5.73 27.46 -11.54
CA TYR A 170 -5.12 26.41 -10.74
C TYR A 170 -4.50 25.30 -11.62
N ASN A 171 -5.24 24.75 -12.58
CA ASN A 171 -4.71 23.74 -13.52
C ASN A 171 -3.52 24.30 -14.34
N LYS A 172 -3.61 25.55 -14.81
CA LYS A 172 -2.47 26.24 -15.43
C LYS A 172 -1.26 26.29 -14.50
N ARG A 173 -1.46 26.66 -13.23
CA ARG A 173 -0.41 26.81 -12.23
C ARG A 173 0.29 25.49 -11.92
N ASP A 174 -0.42 24.37 -11.92
CA ASP A 174 0.17 23.06 -11.64
C ASP A 174 1.15 22.64 -12.75
N VAL A 175 0.80 22.86 -14.04
CA VAL A 175 1.74 22.65 -15.17
C VAL A 175 2.97 23.55 -15.06
N GLU A 176 2.78 24.85 -14.75
CA GLU A 176 3.91 25.78 -14.55
C GLU A 176 4.83 25.34 -13.42
N THR A 177 4.25 24.84 -12.32
CA THR A 177 4.99 24.35 -11.16
C THR A 177 5.79 23.10 -11.52
N GLU A 178 5.19 22.17 -12.26
CA GLU A 178 5.88 20.97 -12.73
C GLU A 178 7.08 21.29 -13.63
N ILE A 179 6.91 22.20 -14.60
CA ILE A 179 8.00 22.65 -15.48
C ILE A 179 9.15 23.22 -14.65
N GLU A 180 8.86 24.02 -13.62
CA GLU A 180 9.89 24.58 -12.76
C GLU A 180 10.59 23.49 -11.91
N ILE A 181 9.85 22.50 -11.40
CA ILE A 181 10.44 21.32 -10.74
C ILE A 181 11.43 20.64 -11.68
N GLN A 182 11.02 20.32 -12.92
CA GLN A 182 11.89 19.67 -13.89
C GLN A 182 13.14 20.51 -14.19
N LYS A 183 13.01 21.84 -14.32
CA LYS A 183 14.16 22.74 -14.50
C LYS A 183 15.15 22.64 -13.33
N ARG A 184 14.66 22.63 -12.08
CA ARG A 184 15.51 22.49 -10.90
C ARG A 184 16.18 21.11 -10.83
N LEU A 185 15.43 20.05 -11.15
CA LEU A 185 15.91 18.67 -11.08
C LEU A 185 16.79 18.26 -12.27
N SER A 186 16.76 19.00 -13.38
CA SER A 186 17.51 18.70 -14.61
C SER A 186 19.02 18.45 -14.42
N LYS A 187 19.61 19.02 -13.36
CA LYS A 187 21.02 18.80 -12.99
C LYS A 187 21.29 17.41 -12.41
N PHE A 188 20.25 16.69 -12.02
CA PHE A 188 20.28 15.38 -11.37
C PHE A 188 19.31 14.42 -12.08
N PRO A 189 19.55 14.09 -13.36
CA PRO A 189 18.64 13.26 -14.12
C PRO A 189 18.51 11.86 -13.50
N VAL A 190 17.29 11.33 -13.53
CA VAL A 190 17.06 9.90 -13.22
C VAL A 190 17.69 9.05 -14.32
N PRO A 191 18.51 8.04 -13.98
CA PRO A 191 19.10 7.13 -14.96
C PRO A 191 18.04 6.39 -15.78
N ASP A 192 18.35 6.08 -17.04
CA ASP A 192 17.43 5.38 -17.94
C ASP A 192 17.00 4.00 -17.43
N GLU A 193 17.89 3.31 -16.70
CA GLU A 193 17.59 2.04 -16.02
C GLU A 193 16.46 2.18 -15.00
N ILE A 194 16.44 3.27 -14.24
CA ILE A 194 15.39 3.55 -13.25
C ILE A 194 14.08 3.94 -13.95
N TRP A 195 14.15 4.64 -15.09
CA TRP A 195 12.97 4.88 -15.92
C TRP A 195 12.40 3.58 -16.48
N HIS A 196 13.25 2.67 -16.92
CA HIS A 196 12.83 1.35 -17.38
C HIS A 196 12.12 0.57 -16.27
N GLU A 197 12.66 0.57 -15.04
CA GLU A 197 11.99 -0.03 -13.89
C GLU A 197 10.63 0.62 -13.57
N TYR A 198 10.53 1.95 -13.68
CA TYR A 198 9.26 2.67 -13.55
C TYR A 198 8.24 2.24 -14.62
N HIS A 199 8.68 2.08 -15.88
CA HIS A 199 7.82 1.62 -16.96
C HIS A 199 7.33 0.19 -16.73
N LEU A 200 8.19 -0.71 -16.23
CA LEU A 200 7.78 -2.05 -15.82
C LEU A 200 6.74 -2.02 -14.68
N ASP A 201 6.86 -1.12 -13.70
CA ASP A 201 5.82 -0.91 -12.68
C ASP A 201 4.49 -0.46 -13.30
N GLN A 202 4.53 0.42 -14.31
CA GLN A 202 3.32 0.84 -15.01
C GLN A 202 2.67 -0.32 -15.78
N GLU A 203 3.46 -1.14 -16.47
CA GLU A 203 2.95 -2.35 -17.16
C GLU A 203 2.35 -3.37 -16.18
N ILE A 204 2.97 -3.56 -15.01
CA ILE A 204 2.44 -4.42 -13.94
C ILE A 204 1.09 -3.89 -13.46
N ASN A 205 0.98 -2.58 -13.25
CA ASN A 205 -0.24 -1.93 -12.79
C ASN A 205 -1.36 -1.95 -13.85
N ASP A 206 -1.04 -1.71 -15.12
CA ASP A 206 -1.94 -1.79 -16.27
C ASP A 206 -2.50 -3.20 -16.43
N ARG A 207 -1.63 -4.20 -16.27
CA ARG A 207 -2.01 -5.61 -16.35
C ARG A 207 -2.92 -5.99 -15.19
N GLY A 208 -2.62 -5.56 -13.97
CA GLY A 208 -3.38 -5.91 -12.77
C GLY A 208 -3.42 -7.42 -12.47
N ILE A 209 -4.29 -7.84 -11.55
CA ILE A 209 -4.48 -9.23 -11.15
C ILE A 209 -5.97 -9.59 -11.11
N LYS A 210 -6.34 -10.78 -11.59
CA LYS A 210 -7.75 -11.21 -11.63
C LYS A 210 -8.23 -11.60 -10.24
N VAL A 211 -9.45 -11.20 -9.92
CA VAL A 211 -10.13 -11.45 -8.65
C VAL A 211 -11.39 -12.27 -8.90
N ASP A 212 -11.65 -13.26 -8.04
CA ASP A 212 -12.91 -14.02 -7.99
C ASP A 212 -13.96 -13.18 -7.25
N LEU A 213 -14.70 -12.35 -8.01
CA LEU A 213 -15.64 -11.39 -7.43
C LEU A 213 -16.76 -12.05 -6.63
N ASP A 214 -17.26 -13.20 -7.09
CA ASP A 214 -18.33 -13.93 -6.39
C ASP A 214 -17.85 -14.37 -5.00
N PHE A 215 -16.63 -14.92 -4.93
CA PHE A 215 -16.00 -15.28 -3.66
C PHE A 215 -15.79 -14.05 -2.76
N VAL A 216 -15.35 -12.92 -3.32
CA VAL A 216 -15.17 -11.67 -2.55
C VAL A 216 -16.50 -11.19 -1.96
N LYS A 217 -17.58 -11.18 -2.74
CA LYS A 217 -18.92 -10.75 -2.29
C LYS A 217 -19.44 -11.64 -1.17
N GLN A 218 -19.35 -12.96 -1.35
CA GLN A 218 -19.77 -13.92 -0.32
C GLN A 218 -18.94 -13.77 0.96
N ALA A 219 -17.63 -13.53 0.86
CA ALA A 219 -16.79 -13.28 2.02
C ALA A 219 -17.18 -11.99 2.77
N ILE A 220 -17.58 -10.92 2.06
CA ILE A 220 -18.08 -9.69 2.69
C ILE A 220 -19.40 -9.96 3.42
N GLU A 221 -20.35 -10.60 2.74
CA GLU A 221 -21.67 -10.92 3.30
C GLU A 221 -21.57 -11.81 4.55
N MET A 222 -20.75 -12.86 4.51
CA MET A 222 -20.52 -13.75 5.66
C MET A 222 -19.86 -13.05 6.85
N ASP A 223 -18.91 -12.15 6.61
CA ASP A 223 -18.30 -11.38 7.71
C ASP A 223 -19.30 -10.39 8.31
N GLU A 224 -20.15 -9.75 7.50
CA GLU A 224 -21.21 -8.87 7.99
C GLU A 224 -22.19 -9.64 8.88
N MET A 225 -22.64 -10.83 8.44
CA MET A 225 -23.50 -11.71 9.25
C MET A 225 -22.82 -12.13 10.55
N SER A 226 -21.56 -12.57 10.47
CA SER A 226 -20.77 -12.97 11.64
C SER A 226 -20.57 -11.81 12.62
N ARG A 227 -20.24 -10.61 12.13
CA ARG A 227 -20.09 -9.41 12.95
C ARG A 227 -21.37 -9.03 13.67
N THR A 228 -22.52 -9.08 12.99
CA THR A 228 -23.81 -8.80 13.63
C THR A 228 -24.06 -9.79 14.77
N LYS A 229 -23.87 -11.09 14.54
CA LYS A 229 -24.00 -12.12 15.58
C LYS A 229 -23.06 -11.89 16.76
N LEU A 230 -21.78 -11.60 16.49
CA LEU A 230 -20.78 -11.32 17.52
C LEU A 230 -21.11 -10.04 18.30
N MET A 231 -21.61 -9.00 17.63
CA MET A 231 -22.03 -7.76 18.28
C MET A 231 -23.23 -8.00 19.20
N ASP A 232 -24.23 -8.75 18.75
CA ASP A 232 -25.41 -9.10 19.53
C ASP A 232 -25.04 -9.93 20.76
N GLN A 233 -24.15 -10.93 20.61
CA GLN A 233 -23.61 -11.70 21.72
C GLN A 233 -22.88 -10.78 22.71
N MET A 234 -22.06 -9.88 22.19
CA MET A 234 -21.28 -9.00 23.04
C MET A 234 -22.14 -7.98 23.79
N GLN A 235 -23.18 -7.44 23.16
CA GLN A 235 -24.18 -6.59 23.82
C GLN A 235 -24.95 -7.36 24.90
N LYS A 236 -25.30 -8.63 24.66
CA LYS A 236 -25.99 -9.46 25.68
C LYS A 236 -25.13 -9.73 26.91
N VAL A 237 -23.83 -9.92 26.74
CA VAL A 237 -22.92 -10.23 27.85
C VAL A 237 -22.44 -8.97 28.57
N THR A 238 -22.27 -7.85 27.85
CA THR A 238 -21.69 -6.63 28.42
C THR A 238 -22.69 -5.52 28.73
N GLU A 239 -23.92 -5.60 28.19
CA GLU A 239 -24.95 -4.55 28.26
C GLU A 239 -24.50 -3.17 27.70
N LEU A 240 -23.38 -3.14 26.97
CA LEU A 240 -22.86 -1.92 26.38
C LEU A 240 -23.64 -1.53 25.13
N ASP A 241 -23.93 -0.22 24.97
CA ASP A 241 -24.54 0.32 23.75
C ASP A 241 -23.69 0.02 22.50
N ASN A 242 -22.37 0.18 22.61
CA ASN A 242 -21.42 -0.09 21.54
C ASN A 242 -20.19 -0.86 22.07
N PRO A 243 -20.25 -2.20 22.13
CA PRO A 243 -19.14 -3.03 22.61
C PRO A 243 -17.85 -2.90 21.78
N ASN A 244 -17.92 -2.38 20.56
CA ASN A 244 -16.73 -2.14 19.74
C ASN A 244 -15.98 -0.85 20.12
N SER A 245 -16.61 0.05 20.87
CA SER A 245 -15.96 1.24 21.41
C SER A 245 -14.89 0.84 22.42
N VAL A 246 -13.64 1.19 22.13
CA VAL A 246 -12.50 0.91 23.02
C VAL A 246 -12.72 1.55 24.38
N GLN A 247 -13.30 2.75 24.43
CA GLN A 247 -13.55 3.47 25.68
C GLN A 247 -14.61 2.77 26.53
N GLN A 248 -15.74 2.37 25.93
CA GLN A 248 -16.80 1.67 26.66
C GLN A 248 -16.32 0.30 27.16
N MET A 249 -15.61 -0.45 26.30
CA MET A 249 -15.07 -1.75 26.67
C MET A 249 -14.03 -1.66 27.78
N LYS A 250 -13.16 -0.65 27.76
CA LYS A 250 -12.21 -0.41 28.87
C LYS A 250 -12.94 -0.09 30.18
N GLY A 251 -13.99 0.74 30.14
CA GLY A 251 -14.79 1.05 31.32
C GLY A 251 -15.44 -0.20 31.90
N TRP A 252 -16.07 -1.01 31.05
CA TRP A 252 -16.69 -2.26 31.46
C TRP A 252 -15.69 -3.26 32.05
N LEU A 253 -14.52 -3.43 31.42
CA LEU A 253 -13.47 -4.31 31.95
C LEU A 253 -12.98 -3.83 33.33
N SER A 254 -12.79 -2.52 33.51
CA SER A 254 -12.41 -1.91 34.79
C SER A 254 -13.44 -2.20 35.89
N GLU A 255 -14.73 -2.01 35.59
CA GLU A 255 -15.83 -2.32 36.50
C GLU A 255 -15.90 -3.80 36.89
N ASN A 256 -15.42 -4.69 36.01
CA ASN A 256 -15.35 -6.13 36.25
C ASN A 256 -13.96 -6.60 36.73
N GLY A 257 -13.08 -5.67 37.15
CA GLY A 257 -11.82 -5.98 37.83
C GLY A 257 -10.61 -6.19 36.91
N VAL A 258 -10.69 -5.80 35.64
CA VAL A 258 -9.58 -5.86 34.67
C VAL A 258 -9.25 -4.46 34.15
N GLU A 259 -8.12 -3.92 34.60
CA GLU A 259 -7.58 -2.65 34.10
C GLU A 259 -6.70 -2.86 32.87
N THR A 260 -6.86 -2.00 31.85
CA THR A 260 -6.00 -2.03 30.67
C THR A 260 -5.91 -0.69 29.95
N ASP A 261 -4.73 -0.33 29.48
CA ASP A 261 -4.54 0.91 28.71
C ASP A 261 -4.99 0.77 27.26
N THR A 262 -4.94 -0.44 26.70
CA THR A 262 -5.20 -0.69 25.28
C THR A 262 -5.85 -2.04 25.04
N LEU A 263 -6.74 -2.09 24.04
CA LEU A 263 -7.37 -3.32 23.56
C LEU A 263 -6.78 -3.77 22.22
N GLY A 264 -5.51 -3.43 21.97
CA GLY A 264 -4.76 -3.97 20.84
C GLY A 264 -4.55 -5.49 20.96
N LYS A 265 -4.33 -6.15 19.82
CA LYS A 265 -4.19 -7.63 19.73
C LYS A 265 -3.28 -8.23 20.80
N LYS A 266 -2.11 -7.61 21.04
CA LYS A 266 -1.13 -8.07 22.05
C LYS A 266 -1.65 -7.95 23.47
N ALA A 267 -2.18 -6.78 23.84
CA ALA A 267 -2.71 -6.57 25.19
C ALA A 267 -3.89 -7.49 25.50
N VAL A 268 -4.80 -7.69 24.54
CA VAL A 268 -5.91 -8.63 24.70
C VAL A 268 -5.41 -10.07 24.89
N ALA A 269 -4.36 -10.48 24.18
CA ALA A 269 -3.77 -11.81 24.33
C ALA A 269 -3.12 -12.01 25.71
N GLU A 270 -2.48 -10.98 26.27
CA GLU A 270 -1.94 -11.03 27.64
C GLU A 270 -3.05 -11.08 28.68
N LEU A 271 -4.08 -10.24 28.55
CA LEU A 271 -5.24 -10.25 29.45
C LEU A 271 -5.92 -11.63 29.49
N LEU A 272 -6.02 -12.31 28.34
CA LEU A 272 -6.62 -13.65 28.24
C LEU A 272 -5.88 -14.73 29.06
N LYS A 273 -4.62 -14.52 29.46
CA LYS A 273 -3.87 -15.50 30.27
C LYS A 273 -4.34 -15.55 31.71
N GLU A 274 -4.81 -14.41 32.24
CA GLU A 274 -5.15 -14.24 33.66
C GLU A 274 -6.64 -13.88 33.87
N ALA A 275 -7.38 -13.61 32.78
CA ALA A 275 -8.78 -13.23 32.86
C ALA A 275 -9.67 -14.38 33.40
N PRO A 276 -10.59 -14.09 34.34
CA PRO A 276 -11.70 -14.98 34.70
C PRO A 276 -12.50 -15.42 33.47
N GLU A 277 -13.10 -16.61 33.51
CA GLU A 277 -13.78 -17.24 32.37
C GLU A 277 -14.78 -16.33 31.65
N HIS A 278 -15.63 -15.63 32.40
CA HIS A 278 -16.62 -14.69 31.85
C HIS A 278 -15.98 -13.47 31.14
N LEU A 279 -14.83 -12.99 31.59
CA LEU A 279 -14.10 -11.90 30.93
C LEU A 279 -13.28 -12.42 29.75
N ALA A 280 -12.78 -13.65 29.84
CA ALA A 280 -12.07 -14.29 28.75
C ALA A 280 -12.98 -14.49 27.53
N GLU A 281 -14.25 -14.82 27.72
CA GLU A 281 -15.25 -14.90 26.65
C GLU A 281 -15.45 -13.55 25.95
N VAL A 282 -15.65 -12.48 26.73
CA VAL A 282 -15.78 -11.10 26.21
C VAL A 282 -14.51 -10.67 25.45
N LEU A 283 -13.33 -10.93 26.00
CA LEU A 283 -12.06 -10.61 25.35
C LEU A 283 -11.86 -11.40 24.03
N LYS A 284 -12.31 -12.66 23.97
CA LYS A 284 -12.31 -13.46 22.72
C LYS A 284 -13.25 -12.88 21.68
N LEU A 285 -14.51 -12.56 22.04
CA LEU A 285 -15.47 -11.91 21.15
C LEU A 285 -14.92 -10.58 20.61
N ARG A 286 -14.28 -9.78 21.48
CA ARG A 286 -13.62 -8.54 21.09
C ARG A 286 -12.52 -8.75 20.06
N GLN A 287 -11.71 -9.80 20.24
CA GLN A 287 -10.60 -10.14 19.35
C GLN A 287 -11.11 -10.52 17.95
N GLN A 288 -12.20 -11.29 17.88
CA GLN A 288 -12.84 -11.62 16.61
C GLN A 288 -13.39 -10.36 15.92
N LEU A 289 -14.12 -9.50 16.65
CA LEU A 289 -14.63 -8.23 16.12
C LEU A 289 -13.52 -7.27 15.66
N ALA A 290 -12.34 -7.33 16.28
CA ALA A 290 -11.18 -6.50 15.91
C ALA A 290 -10.48 -6.96 14.62
N LYS A 291 -10.64 -8.22 14.19
CA LYS A 291 -10.06 -8.68 12.92
C LYS A 291 -10.74 -7.95 11.77
N SER A 292 -9.94 -7.38 10.86
CA SER A 292 -10.42 -6.58 9.73
C SER A 292 -10.14 -7.25 8.37
N SER A 293 -10.42 -8.55 8.28
CA SER A 293 -10.35 -9.34 7.03
C SER A 293 -11.15 -8.68 5.90
N VAL A 294 -12.33 -8.12 6.20
CA VAL A 294 -13.20 -7.46 5.21
C VAL A 294 -12.61 -6.25 4.55
N LYS A 295 -11.79 -5.44 5.24
CA LYS A 295 -11.25 -4.22 4.61
C LYS A 295 -10.48 -4.54 3.33
N LYS A 296 -9.86 -5.73 3.26
CA LYS A 296 -9.15 -6.21 2.07
C LYS A 296 -10.11 -6.68 0.98
N TYR A 297 -11.18 -7.40 1.34
CA TYR A 297 -12.24 -7.79 0.42
C TYR A 297 -12.98 -6.58 -0.17
N THR A 298 -13.42 -5.63 0.67
CA THR A 298 -14.04 -4.37 0.24
C THR A 298 -13.09 -3.54 -0.62
N ALA A 299 -11.79 -3.53 -0.32
CA ALA A 299 -10.81 -2.86 -1.20
C ALA A 299 -10.70 -3.55 -2.57
N MET A 300 -10.80 -4.88 -2.64
CA MET A 300 -10.86 -5.60 -3.92
C MET A 300 -12.14 -5.25 -4.69
N GLU A 301 -13.30 -5.28 -4.02
CA GLU A 301 -14.59 -4.92 -4.64
C GLU A 301 -14.60 -3.47 -5.15
N ASN A 302 -14.07 -2.52 -4.38
CA ASN A 302 -13.99 -1.12 -4.79
C ASN A 302 -13.04 -0.89 -5.98
N ALA A 303 -11.99 -1.70 -6.12
CA ALA A 303 -10.92 -1.49 -7.10
C ALA A 303 -11.04 -2.41 -8.33
N ILE A 304 -12.01 -3.33 -8.36
CA ILE A 304 -12.16 -4.28 -9.47
C ILE A 304 -12.67 -3.56 -10.72
N CYS A 305 -11.97 -3.74 -11.83
CA CYS A 305 -12.37 -3.22 -13.14
C CYS A 305 -13.36 -4.17 -13.84
N ALA A 306 -13.94 -3.70 -14.94
CA ALA A 306 -14.94 -4.43 -15.74
C ALA A 306 -14.48 -5.82 -16.21
N ASP A 307 -13.17 -6.06 -16.38
CA ASP A 307 -12.60 -7.35 -16.78
C ASP A 307 -12.27 -8.30 -15.60
N SER A 308 -12.79 -7.98 -14.42
CA SER A 308 -12.58 -8.66 -13.14
C SER A 308 -11.12 -8.63 -12.66
N ARG A 309 -10.36 -7.58 -12.99
CA ARG A 309 -8.99 -7.40 -12.47
C ARG A 309 -8.90 -6.14 -11.60
N THR A 310 -8.11 -6.22 -10.54
CA THR A 310 -7.70 -5.04 -9.76
C THR A 310 -6.37 -4.53 -10.29
N ARG A 311 -6.25 -3.20 -10.46
CA ARG A 311 -5.10 -2.51 -11.09
C ARG A 311 -4.59 -1.36 -10.23
N GLY A 312 -3.36 -0.91 -10.46
CA GLY A 312 -2.77 0.16 -9.64
C GLY A 312 -2.47 -0.27 -8.21
N MET A 313 -2.10 -1.54 -8.02
CA MET A 313 -1.84 -2.12 -6.70
C MET A 313 -0.47 -1.76 -6.12
N PHE A 314 0.43 -1.23 -6.94
CA PHE A 314 1.78 -0.83 -6.55
C PHE A 314 2.06 0.63 -6.93
N GLN A 315 2.87 1.29 -6.11
CA GLN A 315 3.47 2.57 -6.43
C GLN A 315 4.99 2.42 -6.45
N PHE A 316 5.59 2.65 -7.62
CA PHE A 316 7.03 2.83 -7.79
C PHE A 316 7.56 3.92 -6.85
N TYR A 317 8.67 3.65 -6.16
CA TYR A 317 9.27 4.57 -5.18
C TYR A 317 8.30 5.05 -4.07
N GLY A 318 7.24 4.28 -3.80
CA GLY A 318 6.28 4.61 -2.75
C GLY A 318 6.91 4.64 -1.34
N ALA A 319 8.02 3.92 -1.13
CA ALA A 319 8.93 4.11 -0.01
C ALA A 319 10.20 4.83 -0.50
N ASN A 320 10.09 6.12 -0.79
CA ASN A 320 11.12 6.93 -1.46
C ASN A 320 12.52 6.87 -0.80
N ARG A 321 12.60 6.68 0.51
CA ARG A 321 13.88 6.54 1.23
C ARG A 321 14.67 5.27 0.89
N THR A 322 14.00 4.21 0.45
CA THR A 322 14.63 2.92 0.13
C THR A 322 14.45 2.52 -1.34
N GLY A 323 13.67 3.28 -2.11
CA GLY A 323 13.30 2.96 -3.49
C GLY A 323 12.30 1.80 -3.62
N ARG A 324 11.90 1.15 -2.51
CA ARG A 324 10.96 0.01 -2.55
C ARG A 324 9.58 0.44 -3.04
N PHE A 325 8.94 -0.46 -3.78
CA PHE A 325 7.54 -0.30 -4.18
C PHE A 325 6.66 -0.37 -2.94
N ALA A 326 5.61 0.44 -2.90
CA ALA A 326 4.63 0.40 -1.83
C ALA A 326 3.29 -0.13 -2.35
N GLY A 327 2.65 -0.99 -1.56
CA GLY A 327 1.29 -1.44 -1.84
C GLY A 327 0.26 -0.30 -1.78
N ARG A 328 -0.69 -0.32 -2.70
CA ARG A 328 -1.84 0.59 -2.78
C ARG A 328 -3.14 -0.21 -2.81
N LEU A 329 -4.25 0.46 -2.48
CA LEU A 329 -5.60 -0.11 -2.47
C LEU A 329 -5.70 -1.35 -1.57
N VAL A 330 -5.65 -2.55 -2.14
CA VAL A 330 -5.65 -3.81 -1.39
C VAL A 330 -4.38 -3.96 -0.53
N GLN A 331 -3.27 -3.32 -0.91
CA GLN A 331 -1.95 -3.44 -0.28
C GLN A 331 -1.48 -4.91 -0.19
N LEU A 332 -1.11 -5.47 -1.34
CA LEU A 332 -0.74 -6.88 -1.48
C LEU A 332 0.38 -7.35 -0.54
N GLN A 333 1.29 -6.43 -0.16
CA GLN A 333 2.39 -6.70 0.78
C GLN A 333 1.91 -7.00 2.21
N ASN A 334 0.70 -6.56 2.57
CA ASN A 334 0.13 -6.69 3.92
C ASN A 334 -0.93 -7.80 4.01
N LEU A 335 -1.00 -8.71 3.02
CA LEU A 335 -1.96 -9.81 3.05
C LEU A 335 -1.51 -10.89 4.05
N PRO A 336 -2.37 -11.31 5.00
CA PRO A 336 -2.06 -12.38 5.95
C PRO A 336 -1.70 -13.68 5.22
N GLN A 337 -0.84 -14.48 5.85
CA GLN A 337 -0.53 -15.83 5.39
C GLN A 337 -1.68 -16.78 5.75
N ASN A 338 -1.83 -17.86 4.97
CA ASN A 338 -2.74 -18.94 5.29
C ASN A 338 -1.99 -20.05 6.03
N HIS A 339 -2.65 -20.67 7.00
CA HIS A 339 -2.13 -21.79 7.78
C HIS A 339 -3.14 -22.95 7.87
N MET A 340 -4.30 -22.83 7.20
CA MET A 340 -5.34 -23.86 7.13
C MET A 340 -4.89 -25.06 6.30
N MET A 341 -5.22 -26.27 6.77
CA MET A 341 -4.93 -27.51 6.04
C MET A 341 -5.96 -27.81 4.94
N ASP A 342 -7.19 -27.36 5.14
CA ASP A 342 -8.40 -27.56 4.32
C ASP A 342 -8.79 -26.29 3.55
N LEU A 343 -7.80 -25.52 3.12
CA LEU A 343 -7.96 -24.21 2.48
C LEU A 343 -8.91 -24.25 1.27
N LYS A 344 -8.88 -25.35 0.49
CA LYS A 344 -9.69 -25.49 -0.73
C LYS A 344 -11.16 -25.71 -0.40
N GLU A 345 -11.44 -26.52 0.62
CA GLU A 345 -12.76 -26.84 1.12
C GLU A 345 -13.39 -25.60 1.77
N ALA A 346 -12.64 -24.93 2.67
CA ALA A 346 -13.03 -23.65 3.28
C ALA A 346 -13.42 -22.60 2.23
N ARG A 347 -12.57 -22.42 1.21
CA ARG A 347 -12.84 -21.53 0.08
C ARG A 347 -14.11 -21.93 -0.68
N GLY A 348 -14.34 -23.23 -0.85
CA GLY A 348 -15.51 -23.76 -1.55
C GLY A 348 -16.82 -23.39 -0.85
N ILE A 349 -16.86 -23.55 0.49
CA ILE A 349 -18.01 -23.22 1.34
C ILE A 349 -18.32 -21.72 1.27
N VAL A 350 -17.29 -20.88 1.44
CA VAL A 350 -17.46 -19.42 1.32
C VAL A 350 -17.98 -19.06 -0.08
N LYS A 351 -17.42 -19.67 -1.13
CA LYS A 351 -17.85 -19.38 -2.50
C LYS A 351 -19.30 -19.82 -2.79
N SER A 352 -19.79 -20.89 -2.15
CA SER A 352 -21.18 -21.34 -2.33
C SER A 352 -22.19 -20.52 -1.52
N GLY A 353 -21.74 -19.62 -0.64
CA GLY A 353 -22.62 -18.84 0.22
C GLY A 353 -23.18 -19.62 1.40
N ASP A 354 -22.61 -20.76 1.75
CA ASP A 354 -23.13 -21.64 2.80
C ASP A 354 -22.58 -21.23 4.17
N SER A 355 -23.21 -20.22 4.77
CA SER A 355 -22.79 -19.67 6.07
C SER A 355 -23.01 -20.65 7.22
N GLU A 356 -24.01 -21.52 7.13
CA GLU A 356 -24.32 -22.50 8.18
C GLU A 356 -23.22 -23.56 8.26
N VAL A 357 -22.80 -24.12 7.12
CA VAL A 357 -21.69 -25.06 7.08
C VAL A 357 -20.39 -24.40 7.52
N LEU A 358 -20.15 -23.14 7.16
CA LEU A 358 -18.96 -22.42 7.59
C LEU A 358 -18.91 -22.27 9.12
N GLU A 359 -20.02 -21.91 9.76
CA GLU A 359 -20.14 -21.79 11.22
C GLU A 359 -20.03 -23.14 11.94
N MET A 360 -20.49 -24.23 11.33
CA MET A 360 -20.35 -25.57 11.89
C MET A 360 -18.91 -26.08 11.87
N LEU A 361 -18.13 -25.70 10.85
CA LEU A 361 -16.77 -26.23 10.63
C LEU A 361 -15.67 -25.33 11.18
N TYR A 362 -15.92 -24.02 11.32
CA TYR A 362 -14.91 -23.05 11.73
C TYR A 362 -15.42 -22.15 12.86
N GLU A 363 -14.72 -22.18 14.00
CA GLU A 363 -15.10 -21.44 15.21
C GLU A 363 -14.89 -19.91 15.09
N ASP A 364 -13.87 -19.47 14.33
CA ASP A 364 -13.55 -18.05 14.11
C ASP A 364 -13.70 -17.72 12.62
N ILE A 365 -14.90 -17.29 12.25
CA ILE A 365 -15.24 -16.90 10.87
C ILE A 365 -14.38 -15.72 10.40
N PRO A 366 -14.19 -14.63 11.17
CA PRO A 366 -13.28 -13.55 10.77
C PRO A 366 -11.85 -14.01 10.48
N ASP A 367 -11.31 -14.95 11.27
CA ASP A 367 -9.99 -15.55 10.99
C ASP A 367 -9.98 -16.40 9.74
N THR A 368 -10.98 -17.25 9.58
CA THR A 368 -11.11 -18.12 8.42
C THR A 368 -11.13 -17.29 7.13
N LEU A 369 -11.95 -16.23 7.09
CA LEU A 369 -11.99 -15.29 5.97
C LEU A 369 -10.66 -14.54 5.80
N SER A 370 -9.97 -14.18 6.89
CA SER A 370 -8.63 -13.58 6.85
C SER A 370 -7.62 -14.50 6.18
N GLN A 371 -7.58 -15.79 6.54
CA GLN A 371 -6.65 -16.76 5.97
C GLN A 371 -6.95 -17.05 4.49
N LEU A 372 -8.22 -16.96 4.07
CA LEU A 372 -8.63 -17.19 2.69
C LEU A 372 -8.37 -16.02 1.73
N ILE A 373 -8.00 -14.82 2.22
CA ILE A 373 -7.92 -13.59 1.41
C ILE A 373 -7.04 -13.72 0.16
N ARG A 374 -5.92 -14.44 0.25
CA ARG A 374 -5.01 -14.62 -0.90
C ARG A 374 -5.64 -15.46 -2.02
N THR A 375 -6.61 -16.30 -1.68
CA THR A 375 -7.33 -17.18 -2.63
C THR A 375 -8.39 -16.44 -3.45
N ALA A 376 -8.68 -15.18 -3.11
CA ALA A 376 -9.49 -14.28 -3.92
C ALA A 376 -8.82 -13.94 -5.25
N PHE A 377 -7.48 -13.93 -5.29
CA PHE A 377 -6.72 -13.75 -6.51
C PHE A 377 -6.64 -15.06 -7.27
N VAL A 378 -7.02 -15.04 -8.55
CA VAL A 378 -7.10 -16.24 -9.39
C VAL A 378 -6.35 -16.03 -10.71
N PRO A 379 -5.73 -17.07 -11.28
CA PRO A 379 -5.12 -16.95 -12.60
C PRO A 379 -6.21 -16.80 -13.68
N LYS A 380 -5.83 -16.28 -14.86
CA LYS A 380 -6.68 -16.36 -16.05
C LYS A 380 -6.99 -17.83 -16.36
N LYS A 381 -8.16 -18.11 -16.95
CA LYS A 381 -8.55 -19.45 -17.41
C LYS A 381 -7.43 -20.08 -18.25
N GLY A 382 -7.05 -21.31 -17.93
CA GLY A 382 -5.98 -22.05 -18.60
C GLY A 382 -4.56 -21.69 -18.13
N CYS A 383 -4.40 -20.74 -17.21
CA CYS A 383 -3.11 -20.35 -16.65
C CYS A 383 -2.97 -20.79 -15.18
N LYS A 384 -1.74 -20.73 -14.68
CA LYS A 384 -1.39 -20.88 -13.26
C LYS A 384 -0.53 -19.70 -12.81
N PHE A 385 -0.51 -19.43 -11.51
CA PHE A 385 0.47 -18.50 -10.95
C PHE A 385 1.85 -19.17 -10.88
N ILE A 386 2.89 -18.37 -11.12
CA ILE A 386 4.28 -18.71 -10.87
C ILE A 386 4.77 -17.72 -9.82
N VAL A 387 5.29 -18.25 -8.72
CA VAL A 387 5.84 -17.44 -7.62
C VAL A 387 7.34 -17.63 -7.62
N ALA A 388 8.08 -16.52 -7.73
CA ALA A 388 9.51 -16.48 -7.57
C ALA A 388 9.82 -15.53 -6.40
N ASP A 389 10.68 -15.96 -5.49
CA ASP A 389 11.06 -15.21 -4.29
C ASP A 389 12.56 -15.26 -4.09
N PHE A 390 13.15 -14.14 -3.66
CA PHE A 390 14.58 -14.10 -3.34
C PHE A 390 14.81 -14.48 -1.88
N SER A 391 15.24 -15.72 -1.66
CA SER A 391 15.49 -16.24 -0.31
C SER A 391 16.57 -15.45 0.44
N ALA A 392 16.15 -14.74 1.49
CA ALA A 392 17.02 -13.96 2.39
C ALA A 392 17.92 -12.94 1.66
N ILE A 393 17.39 -12.28 0.61
CA ILE A 393 18.16 -11.33 -0.22
C ILE A 393 18.85 -10.24 0.58
N GLU A 394 18.17 -9.70 1.59
CA GLU A 394 18.70 -8.64 2.46
C GLU A 394 19.96 -9.08 3.20
N ALA A 395 19.93 -10.27 3.82
CA ALA A 395 21.08 -10.83 4.51
C ALA A 395 22.24 -11.15 3.54
N ARG A 396 21.93 -11.63 2.33
CA ARG A 396 22.94 -11.91 1.29
C ARG A 396 23.65 -10.63 0.84
N VAL A 397 22.89 -9.61 0.46
CA VAL A 397 23.42 -8.33 -0.02
C VAL A 397 24.23 -7.63 1.06
N LEU A 398 23.71 -7.60 2.30
CA LEU A 398 24.43 -7.02 3.44
C LEU A 398 25.77 -7.72 3.70
N SER A 399 25.78 -9.05 3.71
CA SER A 399 27.00 -9.84 3.94
C SER A 399 28.03 -9.58 2.85
N TRP A 400 27.58 -9.51 1.59
CA TRP A 400 28.45 -9.24 0.45
C TRP A 400 29.04 -7.83 0.49
N LEU A 401 28.21 -6.79 0.73
CA LEU A 401 28.67 -5.40 0.81
C LEU A 401 29.64 -5.17 1.98
N ALA A 402 29.40 -5.82 3.12
CA ALA A 402 30.25 -5.71 4.29
C ALA A 402 31.56 -6.51 4.18
N GLY A 403 31.62 -7.51 3.29
CA GLY A 403 32.72 -8.46 3.23
C GLY A 403 32.70 -9.49 4.38
N GLU A 404 31.52 -9.89 4.85
CA GLU A 404 31.36 -10.89 5.91
C GLU A 404 31.45 -12.31 5.31
N GLU A 405 32.67 -12.83 5.19
CA GLU A 405 32.99 -14.04 4.41
C GLU A 405 32.27 -15.29 4.91
N TRP A 406 32.25 -15.54 6.22
CA TRP A 406 31.66 -16.77 6.78
C TRP A 406 30.16 -16.90 6.42
N ARG A 407 29.44 -15.79 6.34
CA ARG A 407 28.03 -15.78 5.89
C ARG A 407 27.92 -16.10 4.42
N THR A 408 28.79 -15.50 3.63
CA THR A 408 28.85 -15.71 2.18
C THR A 408 29.12 -17.19 1.87
N GLU A 409 30.00 -17.84 2.63
CA GLU A 409 30.28 -19.27 2.54
C GLU A 409 29.08 -20.15 2.94
N VAL A 410 28.36 -19.80 4.01
CA VAL A 410 27.11 -20.49 4.40
C VAL A 410 26.09 -20.40 3.27
N PHE A 411 25.95 -19.23 2.65
CA PHE A 411 25.05 -19.05 1.53
C PHE A 411 25.49 -19.81 0.27
N ALA A 412 26.80 -19.85 -0.01
CA ALA A 412 27.37 -20.57 -1.16
C ALA A 412 27.24 -22.10 -1.02
N SER A 413 27.33 -22.61 0.21
CA SER A 413 27.14 -24.03 0.53
C SER A 413 25.68 -24.45 0.68
N GLY A 414 24.73 -23.52 0.56
CA GLY A 414 23.29 -23.80 0.73
C GLY A 414 22.85 -24.04 2.18
N GLY A 415 23.68 -23.62 3.15
CA GLY A 415 23.40 -23.76 4.58
C GLY A 415 22.26 -22.85 5.07
N ASP A 416 21.66 -23.23 6.20
CA ASP A 416 20.67 -22.40 6.88
C ASP A 416 21.37 -21.27 7.66
N ILE A 417 21.30 -20.06 7.12
CA ILE A 417 21.93 -18.88 7.71
C ILE A 417 21.50 -18.64 9.16
N TYR A 418 20.28 -19.01 9.55
CA TYR A 418 19.81 -18.79 10.92
C TYR A 418 20.45 -19.78 11.90
N CYS A 419 20.69 -21.02 11.45
CA CYS A 419 21.45 -22.00 12.23
C CYS A 419 22.92 -21.58 12.34
N ALA A 420 23.52 -21.12 11.23
CA ALA A 420 24.90 -20.66 11.23
C ALA A 420 25.09 -19.41 12.11
N SER A 421 24.20 -18.41 12.01
CA SER A 421 24.20 -17.24 12.90
C SER A 421 24.06 -17.63 14.37
N ALA A 422 23.11 -18.53 14.70
CA ALA A 422 22.99 -19.03 16.07
C ALA A 422 24.28 -19.74 16.53
N SER A 423 24.88 -20.54 15.66
CA SER A 423 26.12 -21.27 15.99
C SER A 423 27.28 -20.32 16.28
N GLN A 424 27.45 -19.28 15.46
CA GLN A 424 28.46 -18.24 15.66
C GLN A 424 28.20 -17.40 16.92
N MET A 425 26.93 -17.04 17.18
CA MET A 425 26.55 -16.23 18.33
C MET A 425 26.74 -16.94 19.67
N PHE A 426 26.39 -18.23 19.74
CA PHE A 426 26.40 -19.00 20.98
C PHE A 426 27.59 -19.96 21.10
N ASN A 427 28.44 -20.01 20.08
CA ASN A 427 29.63 -20.86 20.01
C ASN A 427 29.32 -22.35 20.26
N VAL A 428 28.18 -22.83 19.73
CA VAL A 428 27.73 -24.22 19.79
C VAL A 428 27.16 -24.65 18.44
N PRO A 429 27.26 -25.93 18.02
CA PRO A 429 26.60 -26.40 16.81
C PRO A 429 25.07 -26.26 16.92
N VAL A 430 24.43 -25.70 15.91
CA VAL A 430 22.96 -25.57 15.82
C VAL A 430 22.45 -26.21 14.54
N GLU A 431 21.51 -27.14 14.67
CA GLU A 431 20.84 -27.80 13.54
C GLU A 431 19.32 -27.65 13.66
N LYS A 432 18.63 -27.35 12.55
CA LYS A 432 17.21 -26.99 12.53
C LYS A 432 16.29 -27.98 13.25
N HIS A 433 16.57 -29.28 13.13
CA HIS A 433 15.83 -30.36 13.79
C HIS A 433 16.76 -31.27 14.61
N GLY A 434 17.88 -30.72 15.09
CA GLY A 434 18.93 -31.48 15.76
C GLY A 434 19.42 -30.77 17.02
N VAL A 435 20.72 -30.93 17.29
CA VAL A 435 21.36 -30.36 18.47
C VAL A 435 21.16 -28.84 18.49
N ASN A 436 20.76 -28.32 19.65
CA ASN A 436 20.49 -26.90 19.88
C ASN A 436 19.48 -26.23 18.92
N GLY A 437 18.59 -26.99 18.25
CA GLY A 437 17.63 -26.44 17.29
C GLY A 437 16.73 -25.31 17.83
N HIS A 438 16.49 -25.28 19.14
CA HIS A 438 15.78 -24.18 19.82
C HIS A 438 16.48 -22.81 19.67
N LEU A 439 17.81 -22.77 19.53
CA LEU A 439 18.59 -21.55 19.33
C LEU A 439 18.45 -20.96 17.93
N ARG A 440 18.01 -21.75 16.94
CA ARG A 440 17.77 -21.27 15.57
C ARG A 440 16.80 -20.09 15.56
N GLN A 441 15.80 -20.11 16.43
CA GLN A 441 14.82 -19.03 16.52
C GLN A 441 15.47 -17.73 17.04
N LYS A 442 16.36 -17.82 18.03
CA LYS A 442 17.17 -16.69 18.51
C LYS A 442 18.10 -16.15 17.41
N GLY A 443 18.73 -17.04 16.63
CA GLY A 443 19.52 -16.65 15.47
C GLY A 443 18.69 -15.93 14.39
N LYS A 444 17.49 -16.45 14.08
CA LYS A 444 16.58 -15.84 13.10
C LYS A 444 16.15 -14.44 13.47
N ILE A 445 15.71 -14.22 14.72
CA ILE A 445 15.25 -12.89 15.13
C ILE A 445 16.40 -11.89 15.20
N ALA A 446 17.57 -12.32 15.69
CA ALA A 446 18.77 -11.49 15.70
C ALA A 446 19.17 -11.06 14.28
N GLU A 447 19.13 -12.01 13.33
CA GLU A 447 19.44 -11.74 11.93
C GLU A 447 18.55 -10.66 11.32
N LEU A 448 17.23 -10.80 11.50
CA LEU A 448 16.26 -9.87 10.93
C LEU A 448 16.26 -8.51 11.62
N ALA A 449 16.54 -8.47 12.92
CA ALA A 449 16.45 -7.23 13.70
C ALA A 449 17.74 -6.41 13.68
N LEU A 450 18.91 -7.04 13.59
CA LEU A 450 20.19 -6.40 13.90
C LEU A 450 21.01 -6.04 12.67
N GLY A 451 20.76 -6.66 11.51
CA GLY A 451 21.53 -6.44 10.26
C GLY A 451 21.66 -4.99 9.80
N TYR A 452 20.72 -4.12 10.18
CA TYR A 452 20.71 -2.70 9.82
C TYR A 452 20.92 -1.77 11.02
N GLY A 453 21.78 -2.16 11.96
CA GLY A 453 22.12 -1.35 13.13
C GLY A 453 21.08 -1.39 14.27
N GLY A 454 20.14 -2.33 14.20
CA GLY A 454 19.14 -2.51 15.25
C GLY A 454 19.75 -2.82 16.62
N SER A 455 18.94 -2.61 17.66
CA SER A 455 19.29 -2.85 19.06
C SER A 455 18.09 -3.48 19.79
N VAL A 456 18.07 -3.45 21.11
CA VAL A 456 17.03 -4.02 21.97
C VAL A 456 15.62 -3.65 21.51
N GLY A 457 15.39 -2.38 21.14
CA GLY A 457 14.09 -1.93 20.63
C GLY A 457 13.63 -2.62 19.34
N ALA A 458 14.57 -2.94 18.43
CA ALA A 458 14.25 -3.66 17.19
C ALA A 458 13.87 -5.13 17.49
N LEU A 459 14.57 -5.78 18.43
CA LEU A 459 14.22 -7.14 18.87
C LEU A 459 12.81 -7.18 19.50
N LYS A 460 12.47 -6.20 20.34
CA LYS A 460 11.12 -6.05 20.91
C LYS A 460 10.05 -5.87 19.82
N ALA A 461 10.31 -5.00 18.85
CA ALA A 461 9.39 -4.75 17.75
C ALA A 461 9.15 -6.00 16.89
N MET A 462 10.18 -6.84 16.73
CA MET A 462 10.11 -8.13 16.03
C MET A 462 9.50 -9.26 16.87
N GLY A 463 9.05 -8.98 18.10
CA GLY A 463 8.34 -9.94 18.95
C GLY A 463 9.25 -10.89 19.71
N ALA A 464 10.48 -10.49 20.05
CA ALA A 464 11.40 -11.34 20.80
C ALA A 464 10.82 -11.87 22.12
N LEU A 465 10.14 -10.98 22.87
CA LEU A 465 9.51 -11.35 24.13
C LEU A 465 8.35 -12.33 23.92
N ASP A 466 7.55 -12.12 22.87
CA ASP A 466 6.43 -13.01 22.48
C ASP A 466 6.94 -14.42 22.08
N MET A 467 8.23 -14.55 21.75
CA MET A 467 8.89 -15.80 21.39
C MET A 467 9.60 -16.47 22.58
N GLY A 468 9.41 -15.97 23.80
CA GLY A 468 9.98 -16.53 25.02
C GLY A 468 11.42 -16.14 25.29
N LEU A 469 11.91 -15.02 24.73
CA LEU A 469 13.15 -14.40 25.21
C LEU A 469 12.83 -13.48 26.39
N GLU A 470 13.67 -13.51 27.41
CA GLU A 470 13.58 -12.59 28.54
C GLU A 470 14.18 -11.22 28.19
N GLU A 471 13.68 -10.16 28.83
CA GLU A 471 14.16 -8.78 28.63
C GLU A 471 15.68 -8.66 28.84
N GLU A 472 16.18 -9.37 29.85
CA GLU A 472 17.60 -9.41 30.23
C GLU A 472 18.48 -10.10 29.18
N GLU A 473 17.92 -11.00 28.36
CA GLU A 473 18.64 -11.69 27.29
C GLU A 473 18.84 -10.82 26.05
N LEU A 474 18.03 -9.77 25.86
CA LEU A 474 18.03 -8.99 24.61
C LEU A 474 19.35 -8.26 24.37
N LYS A 475 19.91 -7.62 25.39
CA LYS A 475 21.17 -6.88 25.26
C LYS A 475 22.37 -7.82 25.02
N PRO A 476 22.55 -8.93 25.77
CA PRO A 476 23.50 -9.98 25.44
C PRO A 476 23.35 -10.49 24.01
N LEU A 477 22.13 -10.72 23.53
CA LEU A 477 21.88 -11.18 22.16
C LEU A 477 22.39 -10.18 21.10
N VAL A 478 22.13 -8.88 21.32
CA VAL A 478 22.65 -7.80 20.46
C VAL A 478 24.19 -7.84 20.43
N ASN A 479 24.82 -7.99 21.59
CA ASN A 479 26.28 -8.00 21.69
C ASN A 479 26.87 -9.24 20.99
N ALA A 480 26.29 -10.42 21.21
CA ALA A 480 26.72 -11.68 20.59
C ALA A 480 26.62 -11.61 19.06
N TRP A 481 25.51 -11.09 18.53
CA TRP A 481 25.37 -10.91 17.08
C TRP A 481 26.41 -9.95 16.52
N ARG A 482 26.68 -8.81 17.18
CA ARG A 482 27.70 -7.85 16.72
C ARG A 482 29.11 -8.43 16.77
N GLN A 483 29.42 -9.22 17.80
CA GLN A 483 30.71 -9.91 17.91
C GLN A 483 30.89 -10.97 16.83
N ALA A 484 29.82 -11.70 16.47
CA ALA A 484 29.82 -12.65 15.36
C ALA A 484 29.87 -12.00 13.97
N ASN A 485 29.65 -10.67 13.87
CA ASN A 485 29.51 -9.94 12.60
C ASN A 485 30.34 -8.65 12.57
N PRO A 486 31.66 -8.73 12.81
CA PRO A 486 32.49 -7.54 12.97
C PRO A 486 32.58 -6.70 11.70
N TYR A 487 32.55 -7.31 10.51
CA TYR A 487 32.66 -6.60 9.24
C TYR A 487 31.37 -5.86 8.90
N ILE A 488 30.21 -6.45 9.21
CA ILE A 488 28.93 -5.75 9.08
C ILE A 488 28.86 -4.55 10.03
N VAL A 489 29.28 -4.71 11.29
CA VAL A 489 29.29 -3.60 12.25
C VAL A 489 30.23 -2.48 11.80
N LYS A 490 31.42 -2.84 11.31
CA LYS A 490 32.36 -1.87 10.74
C LYS A 490 31.73 -1.14 9.55
N PHE A 491 31.10 -1.86 8.62
CA PHE A 491 30.43 -1.29 7.45
C PHE A 491 29.39 -0.22 7.84
N TRP A 492 28.56 -0.46 8.87
CA TRP A 492 27.61 0.54 9.35
C TRP A 492 28.29 1.86 9.75
N TRP A 493 29.36 1.77 10.53
CA TRP A 493 30.08 2.96 11.00
C TRP A 493 30.88 3.62 9.89
N ASP A 494 31.37 2.86 8.91
CA ASP A 494 32.03 3.39 7.72
C ASP A 494 31.04 4.24 6.90
N VAL A 495 29.81 3.73 6.70
CA VAL A 495 28.72 4.47 6.04
C VAL A 495 28.30 5.71 6.84
N ASP A 496 28.12 5.59 8.16
CA ASP A 496 27.78 6.74 9.03
C ASP A 496 28.83 7.85 8.97
N ARG A 497 30.11 7.48 9.00
CA ARG A 497 31.21 8.46 8.87
C ARG A 497 31.27 9.08 7.47
N ALA A 498 30.95 8.33 6.43
CA ALA A 498 30.90 8.85 5.07
C ALA A 498 29.75 9.85 4.88
N ALA A 499 28.56 9.55 5.43
CA ALA A 499 27.36 10.40 5.28
C ALA A 499 27.42 11.71 6.08
N LYS A 500 28.23 11.79 7.14
CA LYS A 500 28.43 13.00 7.96
C LYS A 500 29.48 13.97 7.41
N LYS A 501 30.29 13.53 6.44
CA LYS A 501 31.27 14.38 5.74
C LYS A 501 30.60 15.04 4.55
#